data_AF-A0A5J6CAH6-F1
#
_entry.id   AF-A0A5J6CAH6-F1
#
_cell.length_a   1.000
_cell.length_b   1.000
_cell.length_c   1.000
_cell.angle_alpha   90.00
_cell.angle_beta   90.00
_cell.angle_gamma   90.00
#
_symmetry.space_group_name_H-M   'P 1'
#
loop_
_entity.id
_entity.type
_entity.pdbx_description
1 polymer ?
#
loop_
_entity_poly.entity_id
_entity_poly.type
_entity_poly.pdbx_seq_one_letter_code
_entity_poly.pdbx_strand_id
1 'polypeptide(L)'
;GNKKKVDKNADVEDLKKKSLNIKEEIPKYQLKEKELLKERNKYISKIGNLLNIKVVCSDNEDNNKIVKTWGECKILPACEENDNSIHDNVVNSNNIKRETLNNEVDNKKKIKYYYHYDLLRKIGGANFKKGIQVAGHRGYYLTGAGFLLHNAILQYALNFLVNKKYIPVYPPFFMKKNIME
;
A
#
# COMPACT_ATOMS: atom_id res chain seq x y z
N GLY A 1 -61.39 23.28 7.66
CA GLY A 1 -62.02 21.96 7.80
C GLY A 1 -61.76 21.42 9.18
N ASN A 2 -62.78 21.41 10.04
CA ASN A 2 -62.72 21.06 11.46
C ASN A 2 -62.37 19.57 11.66
N LYS A 3 -61.11 19.24 12.00
CA LYS A 3 -60.81 17.95 12.64
C LYS A 3 -61.32 18.03 14.09
N LYS A 4 -62.40 17.31 14.37
CA LYS A 4 -62.94 17.14 15.74
C LYS A 4 -61.82 16.63 16.65
N LYS A 5 -61.66 17.28 17.82
CA LYS A 5 -60.77 16.83 18.89
C LYS A 5 -61.20 15.42 19.30
N VAL A 6 -60.25 14.46 19.30
CA VAL A 6 -60.49 13.06 19.66
C VAL A 6 -60.81 12.93 21.16
N ASP A 7 -60.37 13.87 21.99
CA ASP A 7 -60.77 14.00 23.40
C ASP A 7 -61.17 15.44 23.75
N LYS A 8 -62.30 15.62 24.45
CA LYS A 8 -62.83 16.95 24.84
C LYS A 8 -62.25 17.51 26.15
N ASN A 9 -61.47 16.73 26.91
CA ASN A 9 -61.00 17.06 28.26
C ASN A 9 -59.47 17.20 28.42
N ALA A 10 -58.70 17.33 27.33
CA ALA A 10 -57.27 17.66 27.46
C ALA A 10 -57.09 19.16 27.71
N ASP A 11 -56.60 19.53 28.89
CA ASP A 11 -56.35 20.91 29.28
C ASP A 11 -55.27 21.56 28.40
N VAL A 12 -55.52 22.78 27.92
CA VAL A 12 -54.63 23.50 26.97
C VAL A 12 -53.31 23.87 27.64
N GLU A 13 -53.34 24.07 28.96
CA GLU A 13 -52.17 24.29 29.83
C GLU A 13 -51.19 23.11 29.80
N ASP A 14 -51.70 21.88 29.88
CA ASP A 14 -50.89 20.66 29.86
C ASP A 14 -50.21 20.45 28.50
N LEU A 15 -50.90 20.78 27.41
CA LEU A 15 -50.31 20.73 26.06
C LEU A 15 -49.19 21.75 25.87
N LYS A 16 -49.33 22.95 26.46
CA LYS A 16 -48.27 23.97 26.45
C LYS A 16 -47.05 23.52 27.25
N LYS A 17 -47.22 22.98 28.46
CA LYS A 17 -46.13 22.43 29.28
C LYS A 17 -45.39 21.30 28.55
N LYS A 18 -46.11 20.37 27.92
CA LYS A 18 -45.51 19.32 27.08
C LYS A 18 -44.69 19.89 25.92
N SER A 19 -45.22 20.91 25.24
CA SER A 19 -44.50 21.56 24.12
C SER A 19 -43.22 22.27 24.55
N LEU A 20 -43.19 22.83 25.76
CA LEU A 20 -42.00 23.47 26.34
C LEU A 20 -40.95 22.43 26.74
N ASN A 21 -41.35 21.34 27.41
CA ASN A 21 -40.45 20.24 27.74
C ASN A 21 -39.82 19.62 26.49
N ILE A 22 -40.61 19.39 25.43
CA ILE A 22 -40.09 18.87 24.15
C ILE A 22 -39.05 19.83 23.56
N LYS A 23 -39.29 21.14 23.62
CA LYS A 23 -38.32 22.15 23.13
C LYS A 23 -37.00 22.11 23.91
N GLU A 24 -37.05 21.83 25.21
CA GLU A 24 -35.84 21.69 26.05
C GLU A 24 -35.11 20.36 25.84
N GLU A 25 -35.82 19.30 25.48
CA GLU A 25 -35.23 17.98 25.22
C GLU A 25 -34.54 17.88 23.86
N ILE A 26 -35.08 18.53 22.82
CA ILE A 26 -34.49 18.55 21.47
C ILE A 26 -32.97 18.86 21.47
N PRO A 27 -32.47 19.96 22.07
CA PRO A 27 -31.04 20.25 22.05
C PRO A 27 -30.20 19.23 22.82
N LYS A 28 -30.74 18.63 23.90
CA LYS A 28 -30.05 17.59 24.67
C LYS A 28 -29.84 16.34 23.82
N TYR A 29 -30.87 15.89 23.11
CA TYR A 29 -30.76 14.73 22.23
C TYR A 29 -29.89 14.99 21.00
N GLN A 30 -29.93 16.21 20.44
CA GLN A 30 -29.04 16.59 19.33
C GLN A 30 -27.56 16.56 19.72
N LEU A 31 -27.23 16.97 20.95
CA LEU A 31 -25.86 16.86 21.46
C LEU A 31 -25.44 15.40 21.62
N LYS A 32 -26.31 14.60 22.24
CA LYS A 32 -26.09 13.15 22.44
C LYS A 32 -25.93 12.39 21.12
N GLU A 33 -26.71 12.74 20.10
CA GLU A 33 -26.60 12.19 18.75
C GLU A 33 -25.20 12.46 18.16
N LYS A 34 -24.71 13.70 18.26
CA LYS A 34 -23.38 14.08 17.75
C LYS A 34 -22.26 13.33 18.46
N GLU A 35 -22.38 13.14 19.78
CA GLU A 35 -21.38 12.39 20.57
C GLU A 35 -21.37 10.91 20.17
N LEU A 36 -22.53 10.27 20.11
CA LEU A 36 -22.65 8.87 19.69
C LEU A 36 -22.20 8.66 18.25
N LEU A 37 -22.44 9.61 17.35
CA LEU A 37 -21.99 9.53 15.97
C LEU A 37 -20.46 9.60 15.86
N LYS A 38 -19.81 10.43 16.66
CA LYS A 38 -18.34 10.48 16.75
C LYS A 38 -17.78 9.16 17.28
N GLU A 39 -18.40 8.60 18.33
CA GLU A 39 -18.00 7.32 18.90
C GLU A 39 -18.16 6.18 17.89
N ARG A 40 -19.32 6.09 17.24
CA ARG A 40 -19.59 5.11 16.18
C ARG A 40 -18.55 5.21 15.06
N ASN A 41 -18.30 6.41 14.54
CA ASN A 41 -17.36 6.61 13.43
C ASN A 41 -15.92 6.23 13.80
N LYS A 42 -15.51 6.43 15.07
CA LYS A 42 -14.21 5.99 15.59
C LYS A 42 -14.05 4.46 15.57
N TYR A 43 -15.14 3.72 15.74
CA TYR A 43 -15.10 2.25 15.64
C TYR A 43 -15.22 1.77 14.20
N ILE A 44 -16.09 2.39 13.40
CA ILE A 44 -16.26 2.05 11.98
C ILE A 44 -14.93 2.20 11.22
N SER A 45 -14.15 3.25 11.49
CA SER A 45 -12.85 3.45 10.81
C SER A 45 -11.80 2.39 11.14
N LYS A 46 -11.97 1.64 12.25
CA LYS A 46 -11.05 0.56 12.64
C LYS A 46 -11.42 -0.78 12.02
N ILE A 47 -12.65 -0.93 11.52
CA ILE A 47 -13.12 -2.17 10.91
C ILE A 47 -12.54 -2.21 9.48
N GLY A 48 -11.77 -3.27 9.19
CA GLY A 48 -11.21 -3.50 7.87
C GLY A 48 -12.28 -3.75 6.81
N ASN A 49 -11.89 -3.66 5.54
CA ASN A 49 -12.78 -3.98 4.43
C ASN A 49 -13.19 -5.46 4.45
N LEU A 50 -14.38 -5.75 3.94
CA LEU A 50 -14.87 -7.12 3.80
C LEU A 50 -14.04 -7.88 2.76
N LEU A 51 -13.53 -9.03 3.15
CA LEU A 51 -12.72 -9.88 2.28
C LEU A 51 -13.60 -10.58 1.23
N ASN A 52 -13.07 -10.70 0.02
CA ASN A 52 -13.71 -11.52 -1.01
C ASN A 52 -13.59 -13.01 -0.62
N ILE A 53 -14.62 -13.80 -0.94
CA ILE A 53 -14.69 -15.24 -0.64
C ILE A 53 -13.49 -16.04 -1.19
N LYS A 54 -12.86 -15.54 -2.27
CA LYS A 54 -11.69 -16.19 -2.89
C LYS A 54 -10.36 -15.93 -2.15
N VAL A 55 -10.33 -15.04 -1.17
CA VAL A 55 -9.12 -14.73 -0.40
C VAL A 55 -8.78 -15.91 0.50
N VAL A 56 -7.51 -16.32 0.51
CA VAL A 56 -7.03 -17.40 1.38
C VAL A 56 -7.02 -16.91 2.83
N CYS A 57 -7.64 -17.68 3.72
CA CYS A 57 -7.60 -17.40 5.16
C CYS A 57 -6.30 -17.95 5.74
N SER A 58 -5.33 -17.08 5.99
CA SER A 58 -4.05 -17.41 6.61
C SER A 58 -3.50 -16.17 7.32
N ASP A 59 -2.78 -16.40 8.42
CA ASP A 59 -2.10 -15.34 9.18
C ASP A 59 -0.66 -15.10 8.70
N ASN A 60 -0.12 -15.98 7.84
CA ASN A 60 1.25 -15.93 7.32
C ASN A 60 1.30 -15.83 5.79
N GLU A 61 2.31 -15.12 5.28
CA GLU A 61 2.57 -14.93 3.84
C GLU A 61 3.02 -16.22 3.12
N ASP A 62 3.59 -17.19 3.85
CA ASP A 62 4.03 -18.47 3.27
C ASP A 62 2.89 -19.29 2.65
N ASN A 63 1.66 -19.05 3.10
CA ASN A 63 0.47 -19.72 2.59
C ASN A 63 -0.20 -18.94 1.44
N ASN A 64 0.47 -17.93 0.88
CA ASN A 64 -0.04 -17.20 -0.28
C ASN A 64 -0.22 -18.13 -1.48
N LYS A 65 -1.43 -18.16 -2.03
CA LYS A 65 -1.74 -18.99 -3.19
C LYS A 65 -1.06 -18.45 -4.45
N ILE A 66 -0.21 -19.27 -5.06
CA ILE A 66 0.40 -18.97 -6.37
C ILE A 66 -0.70 -19.08 -7.45
N VAL A 67 -1.05 -17.97 -8.08
CA VAL A 67 -2.09 -17.92 -9.12
C VAL A 67 -1.54 -18.24 -10.50
N LYS A 68 -0.37 -17.69 -10.84
CA LYS A 68 0.27 -17.87 -12.15
C LYS A 68 1.77 -17.66 -12.03
N THR A 69 2.53 -18.47 -12.76
CA THR A 69 3.95 -18.27 -13.02
C THR A 69 4.15 -17.95 -14.49
N TRP A 70 5.16 -17.13 -14.82
CA TRP A 70 5.47 -16.76 -16.20
C TRP A 70 6.97 -16.55 -16.36
N GLY A 71 7.53 -17.05 -17.47
CA GLY A 71 8.96 -16.98 -17.77
C GLY A 71 9.80 -18.06 -17.09
N GLU A 72 11.10 -18.06 -17.40
CA GLU A 72 12.10 -18.95 -16.81
C GLU A 72 13.02 -18.14 -15.88
N CYS A 73 13.14 -18.57 -14.62
CA CYS A 73 13.99 -17.90 -13.64
C CYS A 73 15.34 -18.59 -13.55
N LYS A 74 16.41 -17.88 -13.92
CA LYS A 74 17.79 -18.34 -13.78
C LYS A 74 18.30 -18.02 -12.38
N ILE A 75 18.78 -19.03 -11.66
CA ILE A 75 19.50 -18.81 -10.39
C ILE A 75 20.94 -18.44 -10.72
N LEU A 76 21.35 -17.24 -10.32
CA LEU A 76 22.69 -16.73 -10.56
C LEU A 76 23.38 -16.55 -9.19
N PRO A 77 24.54 -17.16 -8.94
CA PRO A 77 25.26 -16.99 -7.68
C PRO A 77 25.79 -15.56 -7.59
N ALA A 78 25.19 -14.74 -6.74
CA ALA A 78 25.65 -13.39 -6.47
C ALA A 78 26.88 -13.44 -5.56
N CYS A 79 27.92 -12.70 -5.92
CA CYS A 79 29.11 -12.58 -5.11
C CYS A 79 29.09 -11.28 -4.30
N GLU A 80 29.48 -11.36 -3.03
CA GLU A 80 29.72 -10.18 -2.19
C GLU A 80 31.16 -9.66 -2.37
N GLU A 81 31.41 -8.40 -2.01
CA GLU A 81 32.73 -7.77 -2.16
C GLU A 81 33.75 -8.23 -1.11
N ASN A 82 33.30 -8.70 0.05
CA ASN A 82 34.17 -8.92 1.21
C ASN A 82 34.45 -10.39 1.54
N ASP A 83 33.88 -11.33 0.80
CA ASP A 83 34.09 -12.75 1.05
C ASP A 83 34.61 -13.46 -0.21
N ASN A 84 35.78 -14.06 -0.09
CA ASN A 84 36.27 -15.10 -1.01
C ASN A 84 35.52 -16.43 -0.81
N SER A 85 34.52 -16.50 0.07
CA SER A 85 33.60 -17.62 0.19
C SER A 85 32.38 -17.42 -0.71
N ILE A 86 32.21 -18.38 -1.62
CA ILE A 86 30.98 -18.56 -2.38
C ILE A 86 29.89 -18.92 -1.35
N HIS A 87 29.06 -17.95 -0.96
CA HIS A 87 27.83 -18.26 -0.25
C HIS A 87 26.84 -18.82 -1.28
N ASP A 88 26.85 -20.15 -1.44
CA ASP A 88 25.76 -20.88 -2.07
C ASP A 88 24.53 -20.81 -1.16
N ASN A 89 23.87 -19.66 -1.12
CA ASN A 89 22.55 -19.53 -0.51
C ASN A 89 21.51 -20.15 -1.46
N VAL A 90 21.61 -21.47 -1.64
CA VAL A 90 20.55 -22.31 -2.20
C VAL A 90 19.44 -22.37 -1.15
N VAL A 91 18.61 -21.33 -1.08
CA VAL A 91 17.37 -21.39 -0.32
C VAL A 91 16.46 -22.37 -1.05
N ASN A 92 16.31 -23.53 -0.42
CA ASN A 92 15.54 -24.67 -0.88
C ASN A 92 14.03 -24.38 -0.78
N SER A 93 13.50 -23.47 -1.60
CA SER A 93 12.05 -23.28 -1.74
C SER A 93 11.52 -24.30 -2.74
N ASN A 94 11.22 -25.50 -2.29
CA ASN A 94 10.64 -26.58 -3.08
C ASN A 94 9.44 -26.08 -3.91
N ASN A 95 9.39 -26.44 -5.21
CA ASN A 95 8.29 -26.28 -6.19
C ASN A 95 8.39 -25.19 -7.29
N ILE A 96 9.57 -24.71 -7.63
CA ILE A 96 9.78 -24.11 -8.97
C ILE A 96 10.76 -25.02 -9.71
N LYS A 97 10.41 -25.44 -10.93
CA LYS A 97 11.37 -26.06 -11.86
C LYS A 97 12.44 -25.01 -12.14
N ARG A 98 13.55 -25.07 -11.41
CA ARG A 98 14.67 -24.14 -11.52
C ARG A 98 15.82 -24.91 -12.14
N GLU A 99 16.23 -24.51 -13.34
CA GLU A 99 17.43 -25.05 -13.96
C GLU A 99 18.66 -24.49 -13.23
N THR A 100 19.44 -25.38 -12.63
CA THR A 100 20.83 -25.09 -12.29
C THR A 100 21.62 -25.12 -13.58
N LEU A 101 22.23 -23.99 -13.95
CA LEU A 101 23.23 -23.98 -15.03
C LEU A 101 24.41 -24.85 -14.59
N ASN A 102 24.40 -26.11 -15.00
CA ASN A 102 25.59 -26.96 -14.99
C ASN A 102 26.58 -26.31 -15.95
N ASN A 103 27.61 -25.67 -15.41
CA ASN A 103 28.68 -25.06 -16.18
C ASN A 103 29.57 -26.16 -16.78
N GLU A 104 29.07 -26.86 -17.80
CA GLU A 104 29.94 -27.62 -18.70
C GLU A 104 30.50 -26.68 -19.77
N VAL A 105 31.79 -26.39 -19.58
CA VAL A 105 32.82 -26.18 -20.59
C VAL A 105 32.50 -25.20 -21.71
N ASP A 106 32.90 -23.95 -21.49
CA ASP A 106 33.43 -23.08 -22.55
C ASP A 106 34.39 -22.10 -21.87
N ASN A 107 35.63 -21.99 -22.36
CA ASN A 107 36.68 -21.07 -21.88
C ASN A 107 36.31 -19.59 -22.17
N LYS A 108 35.17 -19.13 -21.67
CA LYS A 108 34.70 -17.74 -21.67
C LYS A 108 34.81 -17.22 -20.24
N LYS A 109 35.39 -16.02 -20.09
CA LYS A 109 35.57 -15.31 -18.80
C LYS A 109 34.40 -15.58 -17.84
N LYS A 110 34.69 -16.13 -16.66
CA LYS A 110 33.70 -16.39 -15.60
C LYS A 110 32.95 -15.08 -15.28
N ILE A 111 31.69 -14.97 -15.69
CA ILE A 111 30.86 -13.79 -15.44
C ILE A 111 30.52 -13.76 -13.94
N LYS A 112 30.90 -12.68 -13.26
CA LYS A 112 30.60 -12.46 -11.84
C LYS A 112 29.27 -11.71 -11.71
N TYR A 113 28.33 -12.26 -10.96
CA TYR A 113 27.05 -11.62 -10.67
C TYR A 113 27.11 -10.88 -9.33
N TYR A 114 26.33 -9.81 -9.20
CA TYR A 114 26.31 -8.94 -8.03
C TYR A 114 24.88 -8.67 -7.60
N TYR A 115 24.67 -8.39 -6.31
CA TYR A 115 23.41 -7.85 -5.85
C TYR A 115 23.13 -6.48 -6.46
N HIS A 116 21.85 -6.13 -6.57
CA HIS A 116 21.41 -4.87 -7.20
C HIS A 116 22.09 -3.64 -6.57
N TYR A 117 22.31 -3.66 -5.25
CA TYR A 117 22.99 -2.60 -4.50
C TYR A 117 24.43 -2.39 -4.99
N ASP A 118 25.20 -3.48 -5.10
CA ASP A 118 26.58 -3.44 -5.55
C ASP A 118 26.70 -3.09 -7.03
N LEU A 119 25.79 -3.64 -7.84
CA LEU A 119 25.73 -3.33 -9.26
C LEU A 119 25.47 -1.83 -9.50
N LEU A 120 24.47 -1.25 -8.82
CA LEU A 120 24.15 0.18 -8.92
C LEU A 120 25.32 1.07 -8.50
N ARG A 121 26.08 0.66 -7.49
CA ARG A 121 27.29 1.37 -7.06
C ARG A 121 28.41 1.28 -8.10
N LYS A 122 28.64 0.08 -8.67
CA LYS A 122 29.69 -0.15 -9.69
C LYS A 122 29.44 0.61 -10.99
N ILE A 123 28.20 0.71 -11.43
CA ILE A 123 27.84 1.45 -12.64
C ILE A 123 27.77 2.98 -12.42
N GLY A 124 28.04 3.47 -11.20
CA GLY A 124 27.83 4.87 -10.84
C GLY A 124 26.36 5.30 -10.92
N GLY A 125 25.44 4.35 -10.79
CA GLY A 125 24.00 4.52 -10.93
C GLY A 125 23.32 5.08 -9.68
N ALA A 126 23.95 4.92 -8.51
CA ALA A 126 23.46 5.48 -7.26
C ALA A 126 24.59 5.80 -6.27
N ASN A 127 24.38 6.83 -5.44
CA ASN A 127 25.23 7.20 -4.33
C ASN A 127 24.49 7.12 -2.99
N PHE A 128 24.72 6.01 -2.29
CA PHE A 128 24.13 5.74 -0.98
C PHE A 128 24.82 6.50 0.15
N LYS A 129 26.15 6.65 0.11
CA LYS A 129 26.90 7.34 1.17
C LYS A 129 26.45 8.80 1.33
N LYS A 130 26.38 9.53 0.21
CA LYS A 130 25.91 10.92 0.21
C LYS A 130 24.42 11.02 0.56
N GLY A 131 23.61 10.05 0.09
CA GLY A 131 22.18 10.02 0.41
C GLY A 131 21.93 9.87 1.91
N ILE A 132 22.67 8.99 2.58
CA ILE A 132 22.58 8.80 4.02
C ILE A 132 23.01 10.05 4.78
N GLN A 133 24.08 10.71 4.33
CA GLN A 133 24.57 11.94 4.96
C GLN A 133 23.54 13.08 4.92
N VAL A 134 22.76 13.19 3.84
CA VAL A 134 21.80 14.30 3.65
C VAL A 134 20.42 13.98 4.20
N ALA A 135 19.91 12.77 3.97
CA ALA A 135 18.51 12.40 4.28
C ALA A 135 18.37 11.33 5.38
N GLY A 136 19.48 10.83 5.95
CA GLY A 136 19.47 9.81 6.99
C GLY A 136 19.31 8.38 6.45
N HIS A 137 18.93 7.46 7.32
CA HIS A 137 18.84 6.03 6.99
C HIS A 137 17.91 5.79 5.76
N ARG A 138 18.37 4.96 4.80
CA ARG A 138 17.75 4.69 3.49
C ARG A 138 17.76 5.85 2.47
N GLY A 139 18.43 6.96 2.75
CA GLY A 139 18.67 8.01 1.76
C GLY A 139 19.63 7.57 0.64
N TYR A 140 19.32 7.91 -0.61
CA TYR A 140 20.18 7.66 -1.78
C TYR A 140 20.00 8.75 -2.84
N TYR A 141 21.04 8.94 -3.66
CA TYR A 141 20.94 9.71 -4.90
C TYR A 141 20.99 8.75 -6.07
N LEU A 142 20.09 8.86 -7.05
CA LEU A 142 20.26 8.22 -8.35
C LEU A 142 21.12 9.12 -9.24
N THR A 143 22.09 8.53 -9.93
CA THR A 143 23.06 9.24 -10.76
C THR A 143 23.28 8.52 -12.09
N GLY A 144 23.75 9.24 -13.12
CA GLY A 144 24.13 8.67 -14.41
C GLY A 144 23.06 7.75 -15.01
N ALA A 145 23.48 6.54 -15.39
CA ALA A 145 22.61 5.53 -16.00
C ALA A 145 21.44 5.11 -15.11
N GLY A 146 21.58 5.14 -13.78
CA GLY A 146 20.50 4.77 -12.86
C GLY A 146 19.32 5.75 -12.91
N PHE A 147 19.61 7.06 -12.97
CA PHE A 147 18.60 8.10 -13.14
C PHE A 147 17.92 8.01 -14.52
N LEU A 148 18.71 7.82 -15.58
CA LEU A 148 18.17 7.69 -16.94
C LEU A 148 17.24 6.48 -17.06
N LEU A 149 17.63 5.33 -16.48
CA LEU A 149 16.81 4.13 -16.47
C LEU A 149 15.49 4.34 -15.70
N HIS A 150 15.54 5.00 -14.54
CA HIS A 150 14.33 5.34 -13.77
C HIS A 150 13.34 6.16 -14.62
N ASN A 151 13.82 7.20 -15.30
CA ASN A 151 12.99 8.03 -16.15
C ASN A 151 12.43 7.25 -17.36
N ALA A 152 13.25 6.39 -17.98
CA ALA A 152 12.82 5.57 -19.10
C ALA A 152 11.69 4.59 -18.71
N ILE A 153 11.80 3.94 -17.54
CA ILE A 153 10.76 3.03 -17.03
C ILE A 153 9.46 3.80 -16.74
N LEU A 154 9.56 4.98 -16.12
CA LEU A 154 8.39 5.81 -15.82
C LEU A 154 7.64 6.20 -17.10
N GLN A 155 8.36 6.68 -18.11
CA GLN A 155 7.77 7.06 -19.40
C GLN A 155 7.19 5.87 -20.15
N TYR A 156 7.86 4.72 -20.12
CA TYR A 156 7.33 3.49 -20.69
C TYR A 156 6.01 3.08 -20.03
N ALA A 157 5.94 3.10 -18.70
CA ALA A 157 4.73 2.74 -17.96
C ALA A 157 3.56 3.70 -18.25
N LEU A 158 3.83 5.01 -18.31
CA LEU A 158 2.83 6.01 -18.68
C LEU A 158 2.29 5.75 -20.09
N ASN A 159 3.17 5.60 -21.09
CA ASN A 159 2.77 5.33 -22.46
C ASN A 159 1.99 4.02 -22.59
N PHE A 160 2.41 2.98 -21.86
CA PHE A 160 1.71 1.69 -21.84
C PHE A 160 0.27 1.82 -21.34
N LEU A 161 0.04 2.59 -20.28
CA LEU A 161 -1.31 2.80 -19.71
C LEU A 161 -2.15 3.75 -20.57
N VAL A 162 -1.57 4.81 -21.11
CA VAL A 162 -2.27 5.74 -22.03
C VAL A 162 -2.74 5.00 -23.28
N ASN A 163 -1.92 4.11 -23.84
CA ASN A 163 -2.31 3.27 -24.97
C ASN A 163 -3.47 2.31 -24.63
N LYS A 164 -3.66 1.98 -23.35
CA LYS A 164 -4.82 1.23 -22.84
C LYS A 164 -6.02 2.11 -22.47
N LYS A 165 -6.00 3.39 -22.88
CA LYS A 165 -7.05 4.40 -22.63
C LYS A 165 -7.21 4.82 -21.16
N TYR A 166 -6.16 4.66 -20.35
CA TYR A 166 -6.14 5.27 -19.02
C TYR A 166 -5.83 6.77 -19.12
N ILE A 167 -6.42 7.56 -18.22
CA ILE A 167 -6.16 9.00 -18.13
C ILE A 167 -4.97 9.24 -17.20
N PRO A 168 -3.87 9.85 -17.66
CA PRO A 168 -2.73 10.15 -16.81
C PRO A 168 -3.08 11.32 -15.87
N VAL A 169 -2.76 11.17 -14.60
CA VAL A 169 -2.99 12.20 -13.57
C VAL A 169 -1.69 12.42 -12.80
N TYR A 170 -1.29 13.68 -12.64
CA TYR A 170 -0.15 14.06 -11.80
C TYR A 170 -0.67 14.69 -10.49
N PRO A 171 -0.73 13.92 -9.38
CA PRO A 171 -1.32 14.40 -8.13
C PRO A 171 -0.35 15.28 -7.32
N PRO A 172 -0.87 16.14 -6.42
CA PRO A 172 -0.03 16.81 -5.42
C PRO A 172 0.56 15.81 -4.43
N PHE A 173 1.82 16.01 -4.03
CA PHE A 173 2.53 15.10 -3.12
C PHE A 173 2.23 15.32 -1.63
N PHE A 174 1.64 16.47 -1.29
CA PHE A 174 1.24 16.80 0.07
C PHE A 174 -0.28 16.89 0.16
N MET A 175 -0.86 16.29 1.19
CA MET A 175 -2.31 16.25 1.42
C MET A 175 -2.65 16.85 2.79
N LYS A 176 -3.86 17.42 2.89
CA LYS A 176 -4.40 17.86 4.18
C LYS A 176 -4.75 16.64 5.04
N LYS A 177 -4.53 16.76 6.35
CA LYS A 177 -4.75 15.68 7.33
C LYS A 177 -6.14 15.04 7.21
N ASN A 178 -7.18 15.86 7.06
CA ASN A 178 -8.57 15.41 6.95
C ASN A 178 -8.91 14.59 5.69
N ILE A 179 -8.03 14.57 4.67
CA ILE A 179 -8.19 13.75 3.45
C ILE A 179 -7.37 12.46 3.56
N MET A 180 -6.31 12.46 4.38
CA MET A 180 -5.41 11.32 4.57
C MET A 180 -5.89 10.37 5.66
N GLU A 181 -6.62 10.89 6.66
CA GLU A 181 -7.31 10.12 7.71
C GLU A 181 -8.60 9.46 7.21
#